data_AF-A0A316Z0H8-F1
#
_entry.id   AF-A0A316Z0H8-F1
#
_cell.length_a   1.000
_cell.length_b   1.000
_cell.length_c   1.000
_cell.angle_alpha   90.00
_cell.angle_beta   90.00
_cell.angle_gamma   90.00
#
_symmetry.space_group_name_H-M   'P 1'
#
loop_
_entity.id
_entity.type
_entity.pdbx_description
1 polymer ?
#
loop_
_entity_poly.entity_id
_entity_poly.type
_entity_poly.pdbx_seq_one_letter_code
_entity_poly.pdbx_strand_id
1 'polypeptide(L)'
;MPHCGRALYEALLRANWSARGLERLVLLCNAFARYADLAIKLETESPCLSRILPHLHAEPLPSLPPPHHDALNDVCLQRFAPRAPDGARIEPSALPASFWQLPPPPPASEDEGRKGDEEVQ
;
A
#
# COMPACT_ATOMS: atom_id res chain seq x y z
N MET A 1 9.81 -5.07 0.89
CA MET A 1 9.99 -3.63 0.55
C MET A 1 9.66 -2.75 1.76
N PRO A 2 10.41 -2.78 2.87
CA PRO A 2 10.26 -1.80 3.94
C PRO A 2 10.69 -0.40 3.46
N HIS A 3 10.04 0.64 3.95
CA HIS A 3 10.38 2.07 3.74
C HIS A 3 10.40 2.54 2.27
N CYS A 4 9.77 1.81 1.35
CA CYS A 4 9.62 2.30 -0.02
C CYS A 4 8.64 3.48 -0.11
N GLY A 5 8.88 4.36 -1.08
CA GLY A 5 8.02 5.49 -1.36
C GLY A 5 6.66 5.06 -1.89
N ARG A 6 5.65 5.88 -1.61
CA ARG A 6 4.25 5.65 -1.98
C ARG A 6 4.04 5.45 -3.49
N ALA A 7 4.79 6.20 -4.32
CA ALA A 7 4.74 6.08 -5.77
C ALA A 7 5.08 4.66 -6.28
N LEU A 8 5.99 3.95 -5.60
CA LEU A 8 6.32 2.57 -5.95
C LEU A 8 5.15 1.63 -5.69
N TYR A 9 4.47 1.76 -4.54
CA TYR A 9 3.30 0.93 -4.24
C TYR A 9 2.15 1.22 -5.19
N GLU A 10 1.90 2.49 -5.51
CA GLU A 10 0.90 2.87 -6.52
C GLU A 10 1.22 2.22 -7.87
N ALA A 11 2.46 2.33 -8.36
CA ALA A 11 2.87 1.70 -9.63
C ALA A 11 2.72 0.17 -9.62
N LEU A 12 3.12 -0.48 -8.52
CA LEU A 12 2.97 -1.93 -8.34
C LEU A 12 1.50 -2.36 -8.36
N LEU A 13 0.65 -1.66 -7.63
CA LEU A 13 -0.79 -1.95 -7.57
C LEU A 13 -1.43 -1.75 -8.95
N ARG A 14 -1.12 -0.65 -9.64
CA ARG A 14 -1.61 -0.36 -10.99
C ARG A 14 -1.23 -1.46 -11.98
N ALA A 15 0.03 -1.91 -11.96
CA ALA A 15 0.50 -2.97 -12.84
C ALA A 15 -0.18 -4.32 -12.59
N ASN A 16 -0.72 -4.53 -11.39
CA ASN A 16 -1.38 -5.77 -10.98
C ASN A 16 -2.91 -5.62 -10.80
N TRP A 17 -3.52 -4.53 -11.28
CA TRP A 17 -4.91 -4.16 -10.99
C TRP A 17 -5.95 -5.05 -11.71
N SER A 18 -6.04 -6.29 -11.26
CA SER A 18 -6.99 -7.30 -11.71
C SER A 18 -7.19 -8.31 -10.58
N ALA A 19 -8.30 -9.06 -10.62
CA ALA A 19 -8.59 -10.09 -9.62
C ALA A 19 -7.41 -11.05 -9.43
N ARG A 20 -6.91 -11.61 -10.55
CA ARG A 20 -5.79 -12.54 -10.55
C ARG A 20 -4.46 -11.90 -10.12
N GLY A 21 -4.24 -10.64 -10.49
CA GLY A 21 -3.00 -9.91 -10.16
C GLY A 21 -2.91 -9.60 -8.67
N LEU A 22 -3.95 -8.97 -8.12
CA LEU A 22 -3.98 -8.59 -6.71
C LEU A 22 -4.04 -9.81 -5.76
N GLU A 23 -4.75 -10.87 -6.14
CA GLU A 23 -4.82 -12.10 -5.33
C GLU A 23 -3.45 -12.79 -5.16
N ARG A 24 -2.57 -12.66 -6.15
CA ARG A 24 -1.23 -13.25 -6.13
C ARG A 24 -0.18 -12.34 -5.50
N LEU A 25 -0.56 -11.11 -5.16
CA LEU A 25 0.31 -10.13 -4.57
C LEU A 25 0.42 -10.39 -3.06
N VAL A 26 1.63 -10.71 -2.61
CA VAL A 26 1.98 -10.79 -1.19
C VAL A 26 3.03 -9.73 -0.92
N LEU A 27 2.70 -8.80 -0.02
CA LEU A 27 3.52 -7.64 0.27
C LEU A 27 4.13 -7.77 1.66
N LEU A 28 5.45 -7.69 1.75
CA LEU A 28 6.15 -7.49 3.02
C LEU A 28 6.69 -6.06 3.04
N CYS A 29 5.91 -5.13 3.59
CA CYS A 29 6.17 -3.71 3.51
C CYS A 29 5.52 -2.95 4.67
N ASN A 30 5.69 -1.63 4.69
CA ASN A 30 5.05 -0.78 5.69
C ASN A 30 3.52 -0.93 5.58
N ALA A 31 2.83 -0.97 6.73
CA ALA A 31 1.38 -1.07 6.76
C ALA A 31 0.74 0.07 5.95
N PHE A 32 -0.05 -0.28 4.93
CA PHE A 32 -0.60 0.72 4.02
C PHE A 32 -1.55 1.68 4.73
N ALA A 33 -2.17 1.25 5.83
CA ALA A 33 -3.02 2.08 6.68
C ALA A 33 -2.30 3.35 7.16
N ARG A 34 -0.98 3.28 7.38
CA ARG A 34 -0.18 4.45 7.79
C ARG A 34 -0.18 5.56 6.73
N TYR A 35 -0.26 5.20 5.45
CA TYR A 35 -0.36 6.22 4.39
C TYR A 35 -1.71 6.91 4.38
N ALA A 36 -2.78 6.27 4.84
CA ALA A 36 -4.09 6.92 4.98
C ALA A 36 -4.12 7.93 6.13
N ASP A 37 -3.47 7.60 7.24
CA ASP A 37 -3.41 8.50 8.40
C ASP A 37 -2.56 9.75 8.13
N LEU A 38 -1.56 9.63 7.24
CA LEU A 38 -0.60 10.70 6.97
C LEU A 38 -0.96 11.57 5.75
N ALA A 39 -1.78 11.08 4.82
CA ALA A 39 -2.02 11.77 3.56
C ALA A 39 -3.47 12.25 3.41
N ILE A 40 -3.66 13.57 3.59
CA ILE A 40 -4.92 14.29 3.30
C ILE A 40 -5.37 14.05 1.84
N LYS A 41 -4.43 13.78 0.93
CA LYS A 41 -4.66 13.63 -0.52
C LYS A 41 -4.39 12.21 -1.04
N LEU A 42 -4.51 11.18 -0.18
CA LEU A 42 -4.18 9.80 -0.59
C LEU A 42 -4.95 9.36 -1.83
N GLU A 43 -6.23 9.69 -1.93
CA GLU A 43 -7.07 9.34 -3.08
C GLU A 43 -6.57 9.96 -4.39
N THR A 44 -6.07 11.21 -4.34
CA THR A 44 -5.57 11.90 -5.53
C THR A 44 -4.15 11.44 -5.91
N GLU A 45 -3.28 11.25 -4.93
CA GLU A 45 -1.87 10.97 -5.14
C GLU A 45 -1.56 9.48 -5.30
N SER A 46 -2.43 8.60 -4.78
CA SER A 46 -2.28 7.15 -4.83
C SER A 46 -3.64 6.45 -4.84
N PRO A 47 -4.40 6.62 -5.93
CA PRO A 47 -5.78 6.16 -6.01
C PRO A 47 -5.92 4.64 -5.90
N CYS A 48 -4.96 3.86 -6.40
CA CYS A 48 -5.01 2.40 -6.24
C CYS A 48 -4.77 2.00 -4.79
N LEU A 49 -3.80 2.64 -4.12
CA LEU A 49 -3.53 2.41 -2.70
C LEU A 49 -4.75 2.75 -1.85
N SER A 50 -5.36 3.92 -2.06
CA SER A 50 -6.59 4.33 -1.38
C SER A 50 -7.72 3.31 -1.57
N ARG A 51 -7.94 2.85 -2.80
CA ARG A 51 -9.03 1.93 -3.13
C ARG A 51 -8.81 0.51 -2.60
N ILE A 52 -7.58 0.01 -2.58
CA ILE A 52 -7.31 -1.36 -2.10
C ILE A 52 -7.33 -1.46 -0.57
N LEU A 53 -7.08 -0.34 0.13
CA LEU A 53 -6.86 -0.31 1.57
C LEU A 53 -7.94 -1.04 2.40
N PRO A 54 -9.25 -0.85 2.14
CA PRO A 54 -10.31 -1.54 2.90
C PRO A 54 -10.35 -3.06 2.68
N HIS A 55 -9.66 -3.56 1.66
CA HIS A 55 -9.64 -4.96 1.24
C HIS A 55 -8.31 -5.65 1.57
N LEU A 56 -7.40 -4.99 2.28
CA LEU A 56 -6.15 -5.59 2.71
C LEU A 56 -6.31 -6.30 4.06
N HIS A 57 -5.71 -7.48 4.14
CA HIS A 57 -5.42 -8.12 5.40
C HIS A 57 -3.95 -7.89 5.74
N ALA A 58 -3.68 -7.29 6.88
CA ALA A 58 -2.34 -6.98 7.36
C ALA A 58 -2.01 -7.79 8.62
N GLU A 59 -0.87 -8.47 8.62
CA GLU A 59 -0.33 -9.22 9.75
C GLU A 59 1.00 -8.58 10.17
N PRO A 60 1.06 -7.88 11.32
CA PRO A 60 2.29 -7.30 11.82
C PRO A 60 3.39 -8.34 12.00
N LEU A 61 4.64 -7.97 11.72
CA LEU A 61 5.77 -8.81 12.05
C LEU A 61 6.03 -8.84 13.56
N PRO A 62 6.65 -9.91 14.08
CA PRO A 62 7.12 -9.95 15.46
C PRO A 62 8.11 -8.82 15.75
N SER A 63 8.01 -8.22 16.92
CA SER A 63 8.98 -7.23 17.39
C SER A 63 10.36 -7.87 17.57
N LEU A 64 11.40 -7.15 17.17
CA LEU A 64 12.78 -7.58 17.37
C LEU A 64 13.26 -7.24 18.79
N PRO A 65 14.21 -8.02 19.35
CA PRO A 65 14.83 -7.67 20.63
C PRO A 65 15.72 -6.41 20.50
N PRO A 66 16.03 -5.74 21.62
CA PRO A 66 17.00 -4.65 21.64
C PRO A 66 18.37 -5.07 21.07
N PRO A 67 19.09 -4.15 20.40
CA PRO A 67 18.75 -2.74 20.19
C PRO A 67 17.84 -2.49 18.96
N HIS A 68 17.48 -3.53 18.21
CA HIS A 68 16.87 -3.40 16.88
C HIS A 68 15.33 -3.36 16.86
N HIS A 69 14.69 -3.15 18.02
CA HIS A 69 13.24 -3.20 18.17
C HIS A 69 12.45 -2.33 17.18
N ASP A 70 13.03 -1.20 16.74
CA ASP A 70 12.39 -0.27 15.81
C ASP A 70 12.55 -0.64 14.34
N ALA A 71 13.41 -1.60 13.99
CA ALA A 71 13.74 -1.88 12.59
C ALA A 71 12.57 -2.45 11.76
N LEU A 72 11.55 -3.02 12.42
CA LEU A 72 10.36 -3.61 11.79
C LEU A 72 9.05 -3.05 12.35
N ASN A 73 9.10 -1.94 13.10
CA ASN A 73 7.97 -1.39 13.86
C ASN A 73 6.68 -1.19 13.03
N ASP A 74 6.82 -0.83 11.76
CA ASP A 74 5.69 -0.56 10.86
C ASP A 74 5.56 -1.59 9.72
N VAL A 75 6.38 -2.65 9.73
CA VAL A 75 6.40 -3.66 8.67
C VAL A 75 5.39 -4.76 8.95
N CYS A 76 4.57 -5.08 7.95
CA CYS A 76 3.62 -6.17 8.03
C CYS A 76 3.54 -6.96 6.72
N LEU A 77 3.06 -8.19 6.84
CA LEU A 77 2.64 -9.01 5.72
C LEU A 77 1.24 -8.58 5.30
N GLN A 78 1.09 -8.03 4.09
CA GLN A 78 -0.18 -7.56 3.55
C GLN A 78 -0.56 -8.37 2.31
N ARG A 79 -1.84 -8.72 2.23
CA ARG A 79 -2.40 -9.43 1.08
C ARG A 79 -3.80 -8.91 0.77
N PHE A 80 -4.18 -9.00 -0.49
CA PHE A 80 -5.53 -8.71 -0.91
C PHE A 80 -6.48 -9.82 -0.43
N ALA A 81 -7.42 -9.46 0.42
CA ALA A 81 -8.38 -10.37 1.05
C ALA A 81 -9.68 -9.60 1.32
N PRO A 82 -10.48 -9.32 0.27
CA PRO A 82 -11.72 -8.55 0.42
C PRO A 82 -12.68 -9.28 1.37
N ARG A 83 -13.43 -8.49 2.13
CA ARG A 83 -14.40 -8.98 3.11
C ARG A 83 -15.77 -8.37 2.85
N ALA A 84 -16.81 -9.15 3.11
CA ALA A 84 -18.20 -8.70 3.17
C ALA A 84 -18.43 -7.85 4.44
N PRO A 85 -19.56 -7.12 4.52
CA PRO A 85 -19.89 -6.30 5.70
C PRO A 85 -19.98 -7.09 7.02
N ASP A 86 -20.26 -8.39 6.95
CA ASP A 86 -20.28 -9.31 8.10
C ASP A 86 -18.88 -9.82 8.50
N GLY A 87 -17.83 -9.39 7.79
CA GLY A 87 -16.43 -9.77 8.00
C GLY A 87 -15.99 -11.05 7.30
N ALA A 88 -16.90 -11.78 6.63
CA ALA A 88 -16.56 -12.98 5.89
C ALA A 88 -15.66 -12.64 4.68
N ARG A 89 -14.63 -13.45 4.42
CA ARG A 89 -13.81 -13.29 3.21
C ARG A 89 -14.68 -13.58 1.99
N ILE A 90 -14.58 -12.72 0.98
CA ILE A 90 -15.23 -12.92 -0.31
C ILE A 90 -14.18 -13.16 -1.40
N GLU A 91 -14.61 -13.82 -2.47
CA GLU A 91 -13.79 -13.98 -3.65
C GLU A 91 -13.61 -12.63 -4.36
N PRO A 92 -12.44 -12.34 -4.96
CA PRO A 92 -12.23 -11.12 -5.74
C PRO A 92 -13.31 -10.87 -6.81
N SER A 93 -13.82 -11.93 -7.44
CA SER A 93 -14.89 -11.85 -8.45
C SER A 93 -16.22 -11.34 -7.91
N ALA A 94 -16.44 -11.34 -6.59
CA ALA A 94 -17.64 -10.81 -5.95
C ALA A 94 -17.60 -9.28 -5.77
N LEU A 95 -16.44 -8.64 -5.94
CA LEU A 95 -16.35 -7.18 -5.91
C LEU A 95 -17.02 -6.56 -7.14
N PRO A 96 -17.60 -5.35 -7.01
CA PRO A 96 -18.29 -4.68 -8.10
C PRO A 96 -17.34 -4.40 -9.27
N ALA A 97 -17.84 -4.45 -10.51
CA ALA A 97 -17.03 -4.21 -11.70
C ALA A 97 -16.31 -2.83 -11.68
N SER A 98 -16.90 -1.83 -11.03
CA SER A 98 -16.31 -0.50 -10.84
C SER A 98 -15.03 -0.52 -10.01
N PHE A 99 -14.87 -1.48 -9.08
CA PHE A 99 -13.62 -1.64 -8.32
C PHE A 99 -12.43 -1.93 -9.24
N TRP A 100 -12.67 -2.80 -10.23
CA TRP A 100 -11.66 -3.28 -11.19
C TRP A 100 -11.33 -2.28 -12.29
N GLN A 101 -12.11 -1.20 -12.43
CA GLN A 101 -11.74 -0.09 -13.30
C GLN A 101 -10.48 0.58 -12.74
N LEU A 102 -9.37 0.46 -13.46
CA LEU A 102 -8.11 1.07 -13.06
C LEU A 102 -8.34 2.59 -12.85
N PRO A 103 -8.03 3.13 -11.65
CA PRO A 103 -8.16 4.57 -11.42
C PRO A 103 -7.32 5.39 -12.41
N PRO A 104 -7.64 6.67 -12.65
CA PRO A 104 -6.76 7.55 -13.42
C PRO A 104 -5.36 7.59 -12.80
N PRO A 105 -4.30 7.84 -13.59
CA PRO A 105 -2.97 8.03 -13.04
C PRO A 105 -2.97 9.20 -12.05
N PRO A 106 -2.17 9.14 -10.97
CA PRO A 106 -1.98 10.30 -10.13
C PRO A 106 -1.45 11.47 -10.97
N PRO A 107 -1.71 12.73 -10.59
CA PRO A 107 -1.08 13.87 -11.26
C PRO A 107 0.43 13.67 -11.21
N ALA A 108 1.14 14.08 -12.27
CA ALA A 108 2.59 14.02 -12.30
C ALA A 108 3.11 14.71 -11.03
N SER A 109 3.73 13.94 -10.14
CA SER A 109 4.46 14.50 -9.02
C SER A 109 5.57 15.36 -9.62
N GLU A 110 5.56 16.65 -9.33
CA GLU A 110 6.80 17.43 -9.41
C GLU A 110 7.84 16.64 -8.62
N ASP A 111 8.86 16.22 -9.34
CA ASP A 111 10.02 15.48 -8.92
C ASP A 111 10.33 15.73 -7.42
N GLU A 112 10.19 14.73 -6.55
CA GLU A 112 10.93 14.72 -5.27
C GLU A 112 12.40 14.44 -5.60
N GLY A 113 12.97 15.30 -6.44
CA GLY A 113 14.37 15.41 -6.72
C GLY A 113 15.03 16.13 -5.57
N ARG A 114 16.06 15.49 -5.01
CA ARG A 114 17.18 16.08 -4.28
C ARG A 114 16.97 16.29 -2.76
N LYS A 115 17.08 15.19 -2.01
CA LYS A 115 17.90 15.21 -0.77
C LYS A 115 19.30 14.73 -1.12
N GLY A 116 20.09 15.65 -1.65
CA GLY A 116 21.52 15.48 -1.91
C GLY A 116 22.20 16.80 -1.62
N ASP A 117 23.04 16.76 -0.59
CA ASP A 117 24.03 17.76 -0.17
C ASP A 117 23.51 19.01 0.57
N GLU A 118 23.58 18.95 1.90
CA GLU A 118 24.00 20.13 2.67
C GLU A 118 25.36 19.82 3.31
N GLU A 119 26.34 20.60 2.86
CA GLU A 119 27.75 20.56 3.20
C GLU A 119 27.98 20.74 4.71
N VAL A 120 28.88 19.94 5.25
CA VAL A 120 29.64 20.27 6.46
C VAL A 120 30.62 21.38 6.07
N GLN A 121 30.44 22.58 6.63
CA GLN A 121 31.51 23.57 6.81
C GLN A 121 31.75 23.77 8.30
#